data_AF-A0A538F4M6-F1
#
_entry.id   AF-A0A538F4M6-F1
#
_cell.length_a   1.000
_cell.length_b   1.000
_cell.length_c   1.000
_cell.angle_alpha   90.00
_cell.angle_beta   90.00
_cell.angle_gamma   90.00
#
_symmetry.space_group_name_H-M   'P 1'
#
loop_
_entity.id
_entity.type
_entity.pdbx_description
1 polymer ?
#
loop_
_entity_poly.entity_id
_entity_poly.type
_entity_poly.pdbx_seq_one_letter_code
_entity_poly.pdbx_strand_id
1 'polypeptide(L)'
;MKTFTSDVDEARAQAQQRLDASLARLRGEGIEASGEVGDGDPLQAIEDALRTFGADEIIISTHPEGRSNWLERGVVTGARERFAVPITHVVVDLEAEREEVR
;
A
#
# COMPACT_ATOMS: atom_id res chain seq x y z
N MET A 1 -26.65 9.24 16.90
CA MET A 1 -26.35 8.13 15.97
C MET A 1 -25.98 8.72 14.62
N LYS A 2 -24.71 9.09 14.41
CA LYS A 2 -24.11 9.63 13.17
C LYS A 2 -22.59 9.82 13.41
N THR A 3 -21.80 8.77 13.17
CA THR A 3 -20.32 8.87 13.28
C THR A 3 -19.63 8.02 12.20
N PHE A 4 -20.21 6.88 11.83
CA PHE A 4 -19.62 5.93 10.87
C PHE A 4 -19.26 6.47 9.48
N THR A 5 -19.97 7.44 8.92
CA THR A 5 -19.64 7.99 7.58
C THR A 5 -18.44 8.92 7.64
N SER A 6 -18.33 9.74 8.69
CA SER A 6 -17.26 10.74 8.81
C SER A 6 -15.89 10.10 9.05
N ASP A 7 -15.84 8.99 9.81
CA ASP A 7 -14.58 8.34 10.15
C ASP A 7 -13.93 7.65 8.94
N VAL A 8 -14.75 7.08 8.04
CA VAL A 8 -14.27 6.44 6.80
C VAL A 8 -13.78 7.49 5.81
N ASP A 9 -14.50 8.61 5.69
CA ASP A 9 -14.11 9.73 4.83
C ASP A 9 -12.77 10.34 5.27
N GLU A 10 -12.58 10.52 6.59
CA GLU A 10 -11.32 11.00 7.18
C GLU A 10 -10.16 10.02 6.94
N ALA A 11 -10.38 8.73 7.16
CA ALA A 11 -9.35 7.70 6.94
C ALA A 11 -8.91 7.64 5.47
N ARG A 12 -9.87 7.74 4.54
CA ARG A 12 -9.59 7.77 3.10
C ARG A 12 -8.86 9.05 2.70
N ALA A 13 -9.23 10.20 3.24
CA ALA A 13 -8.54 11.47 2.99
C ALA A 13 -7.07 11.42 3.45
N GLN A 14 -6.82 10.88 4.65
CA GLN A 14 -5.45 10.71 5.15
C GLN A 14 -4.63 9.72 4.31
N ALA A 15 -5.25 8.64 3.82
CA ALA A 15 -4.61 7.72 2.89
C ALA A 15 -4.25 8.42 1.56
N GLN A 16 -5.16 9.25 1.03
CA GLN A 16 -4.93 10.01 -0.19
C GLN A 16 -3.77 10.99 -0.04
N GLN A 17 -3.68 11.70 1.09
CA GLN A 17 -2.56 12.61 1.37
C GLN A 17 -1.20 11.89 1.36
N ARG A 18 -1.14 10.68 1.95
CA ARG A 18 0.10 9.87 1.93
C ARG A 18 0.46 9.41 0.53
N LEU A 19 -0.53 9.01 -0.26
CA LEU A 19 -0.35 8.62 -1.65
C LEU A 19 0.19 9.79 -2.50
N ASP A 20 -0.45 10.96 -2.40
CA ASP A 20 -0.06 12.14 -3.16
C ASP A 20 1.38 12.57 -2.85
N ALA A 21 1.76 12.54 -1.57
CA ALA A 21 3.13 12.82 -1.14
C ALA A 21 4.15 11.82 -1.72
N SER A 22 3.79 10.53 -1.77
CA SER A 22 4.66 9.48 -2.31
C SER A 22 4.84 9.63 -3.82
N LEU A 23 3.75 9.88 -4.55
CA LEU A 23 3.79 10.14 -6.00
C LEU A 23 4.57 11.41 -6.34
N ALA A 24 4.43 12.47 -5.54
CA ALA A 24 5.21 13.69 -5.73
C ALA A 24 6.71 13.46 -5.58
N ARG A 25 7.13 12.65 -4.59
CA ARG A 25 8.54 12.26 -4.42
C ARG A 25 9.06 11.47 -5.62
N LEU A 26 8.33 10.45 -6.06
CA LEU A 26 8.70 9.64 -7.22
C LEU A 26 8.85 10.51 -8.49
N ARG A 27 7.90 11.40 -8.74
CA ARG A 27 7.97 12.33 -9.88
C ARG A 27 9.14 13.32 -9.78
N GLY A 28 9.48 13.75 -8.57
CA GLY A 28 10.66 14.58 -8.31
C GLY A 28 11.97 13.92 -8.71
N GLU A 29 12.04 12.59 -8.59
CA GLU A 29 13.16 11.75 -9.04
C GLU A 29 13.07 11.38 -10.53
N GLY A 30 12.09 11.93 -11.27
CA GLY A 30 11.87 11.62 -12.69
C GLY A 30 11.20 10.28 -12.96
N ILE A 31 10.62 9.64 -11.94
CA ILE A 31 9.92 8.36 -12.08
C ILE A 31 8.46 8.62 -12.49
N GLU A 32 8.03 8.01 -13.59
CA GLU A 32 6.63 8.02 -14.02
C GLU A 32 5.81 7.12 -13.08
N ALA A 33 5.02 7.75 -12.20
CA ALA A 33 4.22 7.05 -11.20
C ALA A 33 2.77 7.56 -11.14
N SER A 34 1.86 6.60 -11.03
CA SER A 34 0.44 6.79 -10.70
C SER A 34 0.07 5.86 -9.55
N GLY A 35 -1.03 6.16 -8.86
CA GLY A 35 -1.54 5.28 -7.81
C GLY A 35 -2.92 5.70 -7.34
N GLU A 36 -3.53 4.84 -6.54
CA GLU A 36 -4.88 5.04 -6.01
C GLU A 36 -5.02 4.45 -4.59
N VAL A 37 -5.99 4.94 -3.83
CA VAL A 37 -6.37 4.35 -2.54
C VAL A 37 -7.40 3.26 -2.77
N GLY A 38 -6.95 2.01 -2.67
CA GLY A 38 -7.77 0.80 -2.85
C GLY A 38 -8.61 0.42 -1.62
N ASP A 39 -9.10 -0.82 -1.64
CA ASP A 39 -9.90 -1.42 -0.57
C ASP A 39 -9.10 -1.64 0.73
N GLY A 40 -9.81 -1.78 1.85
CA GLY A 40 -9.21 -2.14 3.13
C GLY A 40 -8.72 -3.58 3.20
N ASP A 41 -9.25 -4.48 2.36
CA ASP A 41 -8.68 -5.80 2.10
C ASP A 41 -7.60 -5.70 0.99
N PRO A 42 -6.33 -6.02 1.30
CA PRO A 42 -5.23 -5.88 0.35
C PRO A 42 -5.37 -6.80 -0.86
N LEU A 43 -5.92 -8.01 -0.68
CA LEU A 43 -6.05 -8.96 -1.78
C LEU A 43 -7.11 -8.51 -2.77
N GLN A 44 -8.18 -7.86 -2.28
CA GLN A 44 -9.17 -7.22 -3.15
C GLN A 44 -8.57 -6.01 -3.86
N ALA A 45 -7.82 -5.17 -3.14
CA ALA A 45 -7.15 -4.01 -3.75
C ALA A 45 -6.17 -4.41 -4.87
N ILE A 46 -5.39 -5.48 -4.68
CA ILE A 46 -4.49 -6.01 -5.72
C ILE A 46 -5.30 -6.54 -6.91
N GLU A 47 -6.37 -7.29 -6.66
CA GLU A 47 -7.21 -7.84 -7.74
C GLU A 47 -7.83 -6.72 -8.59
N ASP A 48 -8.36 -5.69 -7.97
CA ASP A 48 -8.97 -4.56 -8.68
C ASP A 48 -7.94 -3.77 -9.48
N ALA A 49 -6.75 -3.55 -8.93
CA ALA A 49 -5.64 -2.92 -9.66
C ALA A 49 -5.20 -3.75 -10.87
N LEU A 50 -5.08 -5.08 -10.74
CA LEU A 50 -4.68 -5.94 -11.85
C LEU A 50 -5.70 -6.01 -13.00
N ARG A 51 -6.98 -5.71 -12.72
CA ARG A 51 -8.02 -5.64 -13.76
C ARG A 51 -7.88 -4.41 -14.65
N THR A 52 -7.35 -3.32 -14.12
CA THR A 52 -7.16 -2.06 -14.84
C THR A 52 -5.73 -1.91 -15.37
N PHE A 53 -4.77 -2.50 -14.67
CA PHE A 53 -3.35 -2.43 -14.98
C PHE A 53 -2.73 -3.84 -15.05
N GLY A 54 -2.34 -4.25 -16.26
CA GLY A 54 -1.67 -5.53 -16.48
C GLY A 54 -0.22 -5.50 -16.01
N ALA A 55 0.00 -5.57 -14.69
CA ALA A 55 1.33 -5.53 -14.11
C ALA A 55 2.17 -6.78 -14.46
N ASP A 56 3.45 -6.59 -14.75
CA ASP A 56 4.42 -7.69 -14.90
C ASP A 56 4.99 -8.18 -13.56
N GLU A 57 4.88 -7.37 -12.50
CA GLU A 57 5.37 -7.67 -11.15
C GLU A 57 4.55 -6.92 -10.09
N ILE A 58 4.37 -7.52 -8.92
CA ILE A 58 3.76 -6.89 -7.74
C ILE A 58 4.82 -6.72 -6.66
N ILE A 59 4.97 -5.48 -6.19
CA ILE A 59 5.80 -5.16 -5.03
C ILE A 59 4.88 -4.86 -3.84
N ILE A 60 4.95 -5.70 -2.82
CA ILE A 60 4.24 -5.48 -1.55
C ILE A 60 5.24 -4.87 -0.56
N SER A 61 4.97 -3.66 -0.10
CA SER A 61 5.77 -3.03 0.96
C SER A 61 5.02 -3.07 2.29
N THR A 62 5.65 -3.57 3.35
CA THR A 62 5.05 -3.65 4.69
C THR A 62 6.03 -3.18 5.76
N HIS A 63 5.53 -2.76 6.93
CA HIS A 63 6.41 -2.53 8.09
C HIS A 63 6.87 -3.86 8.69
N PRO A 64 7.97 -3.88 9.47
CA PRO A 64 8.44 -5.07 10.18
C PRO A 64 7.41 -5.67 11.15
N GLU A 65 7.66 -6.94 11.49
CA GLU A 65 6.83 -7.77 12.36
C GLU A 65 6.67 -7.12 13.75
N GLY A 66 5.44 -7.10 14.28
CA GLY A 66 5.10 -6.45 15.56
C GLY A 66 4.47 -5.05 15.44
N ARG A 67 4.55 -4.39 14.28
CA ARG A 67 3.79 -3.15 13.98
C ARG A 67 2.76 -3.30 12.86
N SER A 68 2.99 -4.22 11.92
CA SER A 68 2.05 -4.52 10.83
C SER A 68 1.43 -5.90 10.99
N ASN A 69 0.15 -5.94 11.40
CA ASN A 69 -0.67 -7.14 11.47
C ASN A 69 -0.88 -7.78 10.06
N TRP A 70 -0.52 -7.08 8.97
CA TRP A 70 -0.64 -7.53 7.58
C TRP A 70 0.28 -8.71 7.24
N LEU A 71 1.48 -8.73 7.82
CA LEU A 71 2.43 -9.84 7.65
C LEU A 71 1.98 -11.08 8.43
N GLU A 72 1.55 -10.89 9.68
CA GLU A 72 0.96 -11.94 10.51
C GLU A 72 -0.36 -12.48 9.91
N ARG A 73 -1.05 -11.70 9.08
CA ARG A 73 -2.30 -12.07 8.40
C ARG A 73 -2.12 -12.77 7.06
N GLY A 74 -0.89 -13.05 6.62
CA GLY A 74 -0.64 -13.88 5.45
C GLY A 74 -0.96 -13.23 4.11
N VAL A 75 -0.96 -11.90 4.02
CA VAL A 75 -1.25 -11.17 2.77
C VAL A 75 -0.26 -11.51 1.67
N VAL A 76 1.04 -11.62 2.01
CA VAL A 76 2.09 -12.00 1.04
C VAL A 76 1.88 -13.42 0.55
N THR A 77 1.58 -14.37 1.44
CA THR A 77 1.29 -15.76 1.08
C THR A 77 0.04 -15.85 0.21
N GLY A 78 -1.06 -15.22 0.63
CA GLY A 78 -2.31 -15.21 -0.12
C GLY A 78 -2.18 -14.56 -1.50
N ALA A 79 -1.37 -13.51 -1.63
CA ALA A 79 -1.08 -12.90 -2.92
C ALA A 79 -0.30 -13.88 -3.82
N ARG A 80 0.70 -14.59 -3.28
CA ARG A 80 1.50 -15.58 -4.03
C ARG A 80 0.68 -16.76 -4.50
N GLU A 81 -0.33 -17.15 -3.75
CA GLU A 81 -1.24 -18.24 -4.13
C GLU A 81 -2.29 -17.80 -5.15
N ARG A 82 -2.74 -16.54 -5.07
CA ARG A 82 -3.87 -16.03 -5.86
C ARG A 82 -3.46 -15.41 -7.19
N PHE A 83 -2.28 -14.82 -7.28
CA PHE A 83 -1.83 -14.07 -8.46
C PHE A 83 -0.64 -14.75 -9.13
N ALA A 84 -0.67 -14.81 -10.47
CA ALA A 84 0.35 -15.50 -11.26
C ALA A 84 1.60 -14.65 -11.54
N VAL A 85 1.55 -13.36 -11.23
CA VAL A 85 2.67 -12.43 -11.44
C VAL A 85 3.71 -12.58 -10.33
N PRO A 86 5.01 -12.38 -10.63
CA PRO A 86 6.06 -12.33 -9.62
C PRO A 86 5.72 -11.37 -8.48
N ILE A 87 5.95 -11.82 -7.25
CA ILE A 87 5.72 -11.01 -6.05
C ILE A 87 7.04 -10.80 -5.32
N THR A 88 7.41 -9.53 -5.19
CA THR A 88 8.52 -9.06 -4.38
C THR A 88 7.96 -8.44 -3.10
N HIS A 89 8.45 -8.89 -1.96
CA HIS A 89 8.04 -8.36 -0.67
C HIS A 89 9.20 -7.56 -0.07
N VAL A 90 8.95 -6.29 0.22
CA VAL A 90 9.92 -5.37 0.81
C VAL A 90 9.43 -5.02 2.20
N VAL A 91 10.26 -5.28 3.20
CA VAL A 91 9.98 -4.85 4.58
C VAL A 91 10.70 -3.53 4.80
N VAL A 92 9.96 -2.48 5.16
CA VAL A 92 10.51 -1.13 5.35
C VAL A 92 10.18 -0.64 6.77
N ASP A 93 11.20 -0.22 7.51
CA ASP A 93 11.02 0.46 8.79
C ASP A 93 10.94 1.98 8.59
N LEU A 94 9.75 2.46 8.20
CA LEU A 94 9.52 3.87 7.88
C LEU A 94 9.60 4.81 9.10
N GLU A 95 9.67 4.32 10.34
CA GLU A 95 9.91 5.19 11.51
C GLU A 95 11.40 5.35 11.83
N ALA A 96 12.24 4.32 11.61
CA ALA A 96 13.69 4.48 11.67
C ALA A 96 14.18 5.55 10.68
N GLU A 97 13.65 5.53 9.44
CA GLU A 97 13.97 6.55 8.44
C GLU A 97 13.39 7.95 8.77
N ARG A 98 12.31 8.05 9.55
CA ARG A 98 11.75 9.35 9.98
C ARG A 98 12.48 9.96 11.18
N GLU A 99 13.12 9.14 12.02
CA GLU A 99 13.98 9.60 13.11
C GLU A 99 15.38 10.02 12.63
N GLU A 100 15.94 9.37 11.60
CA GLU A 100 17.25 9.73 11.04
C GLU A 100 17.25 11.01 10.20
N VAL A 101 16.08 11.48 9.74
CA VAL A 101 15.94 12.71 8.93
C VAL A 101 15.63 13.95 9.80
N ARG A 102 15.78 13.86 11.13
CA ARG A 102 15.55 14.99 12.06
C ARG A 102 16.83 15.70 12.48
#